data_AF-A0AAE0HNQ5-F1
#
_entry.id   AF-A0AAE0HNQ5-F1
#
_cell.length_a   1.000
_cell.length_b   1.000
_cell.length_c   1.000
_cell.angle_alpha   90.00
_cell.angle_beta   90.00
_cell.angle_gamma   90.00
#
_symmetry.space_group_name_H-M   'P 1'
#
loop_
_entity.id
_entity.type
_entity.pdbx_description
1 polymer ?
#
loop_
_entity_poly.entity_id
_entity_poly.type
_entity_poly.pdbx_seq_one_letter_code
_entity_poly.pdbx_strand_id
1 'polypeptide(L)'
;MLGAMEKLTVGESPSELSLADVVASAEEQNRDIKQNFTLLCTEPFILGSTVHAQLNTRAELLADENGKVHTIYGRDKYISGVLLEVVHDAVQQTAISDYTYRLLKLLQDNPDDKAYRAVILQQISNVCHFEYGRVKAAFQRTLHRGVKTRNGKDLFKRQSGALDKFGNPRVKMAFNPGDLAKTDPGLYCLTRFCLPETGYAEGAYWLSKMVEVEVKQPSLGDWLAKMHTAAFCDLVLLLGFIHDLNLGLTLPSTSRQKGQTFVARSQDLATELLALRSEVDIRDFTAPVSALLKPGSSKGALRALDQFIIDKVGTKMGFLYDDLVEECLGSIDGEYEREKVRLARQEKKKEIENAEWIPFPVSAEMTTEKRIEQRREKEKTRPAHASPYDISPAAPPAEESVAESATSVFKVSAATAKVFSTLFDNTQSRGAINWVDFESAMVELRFSIKPTSGSAYTFIPALGTGLKKFNAHRPHQGRIEGWRILHLAKRLTNMYGWGEKTFEIA
;
A
#
# COMPACT_ATOMS: atom_id res chain seq x y z
N MET A 1 -4.53 -6.03 -10.87
CA MET A 1 -5.80 -6.56 -10.30
C MET A 1 -6.21 -7.84 -11.02
N LEU A 2 -6.69 -7.80 -12.27
CA LEU A 2 -7.06 -9.02 -13.02
C LEU A 2 -5.96 -10.08 -13.01
N GLY A 3 -4.70 -9.66 -13.13
CA GLY A 3 -3.60 -10.61 -13.02
C GLY A 3 -3.41 -11.29 -11.69
N ALA A 4 -3.55 -10.53 -10.61
CA ALA A 4 -3.50 -11.11 -9.27
C ALA A 4 -4.73 -11.99 -9.01
N MET A 5 -5.89 -11.66 -9.59
CA MET A 5 -7.08 -12.51 -9.51
C MET A 5 -6.89 -13.80 -10.33
N GLU A 6 -6.35 -13.72 -11.54
CA GLU A 6 -6.03 -14.85 -12.41
C GLU A 6 -5.06 -15.82 -11.73
N LYS A 7 -3.98 -15.28 -11.14
CA LYS A 7 -3.00 -16.05 -10.33
C LYS A 7 -3.67 -16.88 -9.23
N LEU A 8 -4.74 -16.36 -8.62
CA LEU A 8 -5.44 -17.03 -7.52
C LEU A 8 -6.49 -18.05 -8.03
N THR A 9 -6.93 -17.94 -9.27
CA THR A 9 -8.01 -18.77 -9.86
C THR A 9 -7.54 -19.98 -10.65
N VAL A 10 -6.32 -19.97 -11.17
CA VAL A 10 -5.81 -21.04 -12.03
C VAL A 10 -5.34 -22.21 -11.15
N GLY A 11 -6.01 -23.36 -11.29
CA GLY A 11 -5.68 -24.61 -10.61
C GLY A 11 -4.50 -25.39 -11.22
N GLU A 12 -3.81 -24.81 -12.21
CA GLU A 12 -2.52 -25.31 -12.67
C GLU A 12 -1.45 -24.69 -11.77
N SER A 13 -0.77 -25.53 -10.99
CA SER A 13 0.37 -25.14 -10.17
C SER A 13 1.35 -24.35 -11.04
N PRO A 14 1.60 -23.07 -10.76
CA PRO A 14 2.65 -22.34 -11.45
C PRO A 14 3.96 -23.11 -11.24
N SER A 15 4.84 -23.09 -12.24
CA SER A 15 6.24 -23.46 -12.07
C SER A 15 6.78 -22.84 -10.79
N GLU A 16 7.47 -23.64 -9.97
CA GLU A 16 8.08 -23.22 -8.70
C GLU A 16 8.80 -21.88 -8.88
N LEU A 17 8.31 -20.83 -8.21
CA LEU A 17 8.91 -19.49 -8.30
C LEU A 17 10.25 -19.51 -7.57
N SER A 18 11.32 -19.04 -8.21
CA SER A 18 12.60 -18.96 -7.52
C SER A 18 12.59 -17.83 -6.48
N LEU A 19 13.47 -17.91 -5.47
CA LEU A 19 13.69 -16.80 -4.53
C LEU A 19 14.07 -15.51 -5.28
N ALA A 20 14.80 -15.60 -6.38
CA ALA A 20 15.15 -14.43 -7.19
C ALA A 20 13.93 -13.78 -7.84
N ASP A 21 12.97 -14.58 -8.32
CA ASP A 21 11.72 -14.07 -8.90
C ASP A 21 10.87 -13.36 -7.84
N VAL A 22 10.79 -13.93 -6.64
CA VAL A 22 10.08 -13.34 -5.50
C VAL A 22 10.72 -12.03 -5.05
N VAL A 23 12.06 -11.97 -4.97
CA VAL A 23 12.80 -10.73 -4.63
C VAL A 23 12.55 -9.65 -5.69
N ALA A 24 12.61 -10.00 -6.97
CA ALA A 24 12.34 -9.06 -8.07
C ALA A 24 10.90 -8.53 -8.03
N SER A 25 9.93 -9.40 -7.74
CA SER A 25 8.52 -9.03 -7.56
C SER A 25 8.35 -8.06 -6.37
N ALA A 26 8.99 -8.34 -5.24
CA ALA A 26 8.96 -7.48 -4.06
C ALA A 26 9.64 -6.12 -4.31
N GLU A 27 10.74 -6.09 -5.06
CA GLU A 27 11.41 -4.85 -5.45
C GLU A 27 10.48 -3.96 -6.28
N GLU A 28 9.82 -4.55 -7.28
CA GLU A 28 8.87 -3.84 -8.12
C GLU A 28 7.68 -3.32 -7.32
N GLN A 29 7.09 -4.15 -6.46
CA GLN A 29 5.99 -3.73 -5.60
C GLN A 29 6.41 -2.58 -4.66
N ASN A 30 7.60 -2.66 -4.06
CA ASN A 30 8.15 -1.60 -3.21
C ASN A 30 8.34 -0.29 -3.99
N ARG A 31 8.82 -0.38 -5.23
CA ARG A 31 8.99 0.77 -6.12
C ARG A 31 7.65 1.42 -6.46
N ASP A 32 6.65 0.62 -6.82
CA ASP A 32 5.31 1.11 -7.16
C ASP A 32 4.62 1.77 -5.95
N ILE A 33 4.75 1.17 -4.75
CA ILE A 33 4.24 1.75 -3.50
C ILE A 33 4.93 3.08 -3.19
N LYS A 34 6.27 3.15 -3.26
CA LYS A 34 7.02 4.41 -3.06
C LYS A 34 6.61 5.49 -4.06
N GLN A 35 6.36 5.10 -5.31
CA GLN A 35 5.89 6.03 -6.33
C GLN A 35 4.47 6.53 -6.04
N ASN A 36 3.56 5.66 -5.60
CA ASN A 36 2.21 6.04 -5.17
C ASN A 36 2.24 6.98 -3.96
N PHE A 37 3.10 6.71 -2.98
CA PHE A 37 3.33 7.61 -1.84
C PHE A 37 3.84 8.98 -2.29
N THR A 38 4.80 9.00 -3.22
CA THR A 38 5.31 10.27 -3.77
C THR A 38 4.20 11.04 -4.48
N LEU A 39 3.39 10.38 -5.29
CA LEU A 39 2.26 10.99 -5.98
C LEU A 39 1.21 11.54 -5.00
N LEU A 40 0.93 10.82 -3.91
CA LEU A 40 0.06 11.30 -2.83
C LEU A 40 0.58 12.61 -2.23
N CYS A 41 1.90 12.74 -2.07
CA CYS A 41 2.53 13.91 -1.46
C CYS A 41 2.78 15.07 -2.43
N THR A 42 2.90 14.80 -3.74
CA THR A 42 3.21 15.84 -4.75
C THR A 42 2.00 16.30 -5.56
N GLU A 43 1.00 15.43 -5.77
CA GLU A 43 -0.14 15.73 -6.65
C GLU A 43 -1.37 16.14 -5.84
N PRO A 44 -1.80 17.43 -5.87
CA PRO A 44 -2.93 17.91 -5.07
C PRO A 44 -4.22 17.15 -5.33
N PHE A 45 -4.45 16.73 -6.57
CA PHE A 45 -5.63 15.94 -6.94
C PHE A 45 -5.64 14.55 -6.29
N ILE A 46 -4.49 13.87 -6.22
CA ILE A 46 -4.39 12.54 -5.59
C ILE A 46 -4.60 12.66 -4.09
N LEU A 47 -3.97 13.65 -3.43
CA LEU A 47 -4.18 13.90 -2.01
C LEU A 47 -5.64 14.23 -1.70
N GLY A 48 -6.20 15.22 -2.41
CA GLY A 48 -7.56 15.69 -2.20
C GLY A 48 -8.61 14.60 -2.45
N SER A 49 -8.45 13.81 -3.53
CA SER A 49 -9.35 12.68 -3.84
C SER A 49 -9.25 11.56 -2.81
N THR A 50 -8.05 11.23 -2.32
CA THR A 50 -7.84 10.20 -1.28
C THR A 50 -8.44 10.63 0.05
N VAL A 51 -8.20 11.87 0.48
CA VAL A 51 -8.80 12.46 1.69
C VAL A 51 -10.32 12.49 1.57
N HIS A 52 -10.85 12.88 0.42
CA HIS A 52 -12.29 12.88 0.17
C HIS A 52 -12.88 11.47 0.24
N ALA A 53 -12.22 10.49 -0.37
CA ALA A 53 -12.64 9.08 -0.34
C ALA A 53 -12.63 8.53 1.10
N GLN A 54 -11.58 8.80 1.88
CA GLN A 54 -11.48 8.37 3.28
C GLN A 54 -12.54 9.05 4.16
N LEU A 55 -12.78 10.35 3.99
CA LEU A 55 -13.87 11.07 4.66
C LEU A 55 -15.23 10.45 4.29
N ASN A 56 -15.35 9.97 3.06
CA ASN A 56 -16.53 9.30 2.56
C ASN A 56 -16.66 7.83 2.99
N THR A 57 -15.80 7.27 3.84
CA THR A 57 -15.98 5.89 4.37
C THR A 57 -16.15 5.85 5.89
N ARG A 58 -16.30 7.03 6.50
CA ARG A 58 -16.49 7.20 7.94
C ARG A 58 -17.73 6.47 8.45
N ALA A 59 -17.57 5.70 9.54
CA ALA A 59 -18.66 4.93 10.16
C ALA A 59 -19.78 5.84 10.69
N GLU A 60 -19.48 7.09 11.00
CA GLU A 60 -20.43 8.14 11.38
C GLU A 60 -21.48 8.41 10.30
N LEU A 61 -21.15 8.17 9.03
CA LEU A 61 -22.06 8.34 7.89
C LEU A 61 -23.03 7.17 7.71
N LEU A 62 -22.87 6.09 8.49
CA LEU A 62 -23.80 4.96 8.46
C LEU A 62 -24.99 5.24 9.37
N ALA A 63 -26.17 4.83 8.90
CA ALA A 63 -27.35 4.78 9.73
C ALA A 63 -27.12 3.80 10.90
N ASP A 64 -27.56 4.19 12.10
CA ASP A 64 -27.63 3.25 13.21
C ASP A 64 -28.86 2.34 13.14
N GLU A 65 -29.05 1.52 14.18
CA GLU A 65 -30.21 0.64 14.30
C GLU A 65 -31.56 1.37 14.18
N ASN A 66 -31.59 2.66 14.52
CA ASN A 66 -32.79 3.52 14.47
C ASN A 66 -32.89 4.34 13.19
N GLY A 67 -31.99 4.14 12.22
CA GLY A 67 -31.97 4.91 10.97
C GLY A 67 -31.30 6.28 11.08
N LYS A 68 -30.70 6.62 12.23
CA LYS A 68 -30.06 7.92 12.44
C LYS A 68 -28.63 7.92 11.91
N VAL A 69 -28.36 8.87 11.00
CA VAL A 69 -27.04 9.16 10.45
C VAL A 69 -26.43 10.34 11.20
N HIS A 70 -25.13 10.28 11.54
CA HIS A 70 -24.45 11.46 12.08
C HIS A 70 -23.99 12.36 10.93
N THR A 71 -24.30 13.66 11.01
CA THR A 71 -23.80 14.63 10.04
C THR A 71 -22.33 14.96 10.35
N ILE A 72 -21.41 14.46 9.53
CA ILE A 72 -20.01 14.94 9.52
C ILE A 72 -19.80 16.06 8.49
N TYR A 73 -20.68 16.15 7.47
CA TYR A 73 -20.66 17.24 6.49
C TYR A 73 -20.96 18.58 7.19
N GLY A 74 -20.10 19.57 6.98
CA GLY A 74 -20.16 20.88 7.65
C GLY A 74 -19.31 20.98 8.93
N ARG A 75 -18.52 19.95 9.28
CA ARG A 75 -17.54 20.01 10.37
C ARG A 75 -16.13 19.83 9.83
N ASP A 76 -15.61 20.87 9.18
CA ASP A 76 -14.28 20.90 8.54
C ASP A 76 -13.13 20.46 9.45
N LYS A 77 -13.32 20.53 10.77
CA LYS A 77 -12.35 20.04 11.77
C LYS A 77 -11.98 18.56 11.61
N TYR A 78 -12.85 17.73 11.03
CA TYR A 78 -12.53 16.31 10.82
C TYR A 78 -11.61 16.07 9.62
N ILE A 79 -11.45 17.04 8.72
CA ILE A 79 -10.61 16.88 7.52
C ILE A 79 -9.14 16.81 7.94
N SER A 80 -8.71 17.60 8.93
CA SER A 80 -7.36 17.55 9.50
C SER A 80 -6.99 16.14 9.99
N GLY A 81 -7.86 15.52 10.80
CA GLY A 81 -7.64 14.16 11.31
C GLY A 81 -7.66 13.10 10.20
N VAL A 82 -8.51 13.26 9.19
CA VAL A 82 -8.54 12.37 8.02
C VAL A 82 -7.27 12.52 7.16
N LEU A 83 -6.72 13.73 7.01
CA LEU A 83 -5.45 13.93 6.32
C LEU A 83 -4.32 13.19 7.06
N LEU A 84 -4.27 13.31 8.40
CA LEU A 84 -3.32 12.56 9.22
C LEU A 84 -3.46 11.06 8.99
N GLU A 85 -4.69 10.51 9.04
CA GLU A 85 -4.95 9.09 8.78
C GLU A 85 -4.44 8.66 7.39
N VAL A 86 -4.75 9.42 6.34
CA VAL A 86 -4.36 9.11 4.95
C VAL A 86 -2.83 9.12 4.78
N VAL A 87 -2.16 10.15 5.29
CA VAL A 87 -0.70 10.28 5.16
C VAL A 87 0.00 9.20 5.97
N HIS A 88 -0.44 8.96 7.21
CA HIS A 88 0.07 7.87 8.05
C HIS A 88 -0.08 6.51 7.38
N ASP A 89 -1.25 6.20 6.82
CA ASP A 89 -1.52 4.93 6.16
C ASP A 89 -0.53 4.68 4.99
N ALA A 90 -0.25 5.72 4.21
CA ALA A 90 0.69 5.66 3.09
C ALA A 90 2.17 5.54 3.53
N VAL A 91 2.57 6.27 4.57
CA VAL A 91 3.92 6.13 5.19
C VAL A 91 4.11 4.72 5.72
N GLN A 92 3.14 4.21 6.48
CA GLN A 92 3.18 2.87 7.06
C GLN A 92 3.24 1.78 5.98
N GLN A 93 2.44 1.90 4.92
CA GLN A 93 2.47 0.97 3.77
C GLN A 93 3.86 0.95 3.11
N THR A 94 4.46 2.13 2.93
CA THR A 94 5.78 2.27 2.30
C THR A 94 6.87 1.63 3.16
N ALA A 95 6.83 1.84 4.48
CA ALA A 95 7.79 1.24 5.42
C ALA A 95 7.64 -0.29 5.51
N ILE A 96 6.41 -0.81 5.52
CA ILE A 96 6.12 -2.26 5.52
C ILE A 96 6.65 -2.91 4.25
N SER A 97 6.43 -2.29 3.09
CA SER A 97 6.92 -2.81 1.81
C SER A 97 8.44 -2.79 1.75
N ASP A 98 9.08 -1.73 2.24
CA ASP A 98 10.54 -1.62 2.27
C ASP A 98 11.17 -2.67 3.19
N TYR A 99 10.63 -2.82 4.39
CA TYR A 99 11.08 -3.84 5.35
C TYR A 99 10.94 -5.25 4.75
N THR A 100 9.80 -5.56 4.13
CA THR A 100 9.56 -6.86 3.50
C THR A 100 10.54 -7.13 2.36
N TYR A 101 10.77 -6.16 1.49
CA TYR A 101 11.76 -6.26 0.41
C TYR A 101 13.17 -6.50 0.96
N ARG A 102 13.58 -5.75 1.98
CA ARG A 102 14.92 -5.88 2.58
C ARG A 102 15.10 -7.22 3.30
N LEU A 103 14.08 -7.76 3.95
CA LEU A 103 14.09 -9.11 4.49
C LEU A 103 14.32 -10.17 3.39
N LEU A 104 13.63 -10.04 2.26
CA LEU A 104 13.81 -10.95 1.12
C LEU A 104 15.22 -10.85 0.53
N LYS A 105 15.78 -9.64 0.47
CA LYS A 105 17.15 -9.38 0.03
C LYS A 105 18.16 -10.03 0.98
N LEU A 106 17.97 -9.90 2.30
CA LEU A 106 18.80 -10.59 3.30
C LEU A 106 18.75 -12.11 3.15
N LEU A 107 17.57 -12.68 2.83
CA LEU A 107 17.42 -14.10 2.56
C LEU A 107 18.14 -14.54 1.28
N GLN A 108 18.12 -13.70 0.24
CA GLN A 108 18.83 -13.95 -1.02
C GLN A 108 20.35 -13.90 -0.85
N ASP A 109 20.84 -12.98 -0.03
CA ASP A 109 22.27 -12.84 0.27
C ASP A 109 22.82 -13.99 1.14
N ASN A 110 21.95 -14.67 1.90
CA ASN A 110 22.33 -15.72 2.87
C ASN A 110 21.50 -17.01 2.67
N PRO A 111 21.58 -17.68 1.50
CA PRO A 111 20.66 -18.77 1.15
C PRO A 111 20.86 -20.05 1.97
N ASP A 112 22.08 -20.32 2.44
CA ASP A 112 22.47 -21.62 3.02
C ASP A 112 22.31 -21.70 4.56
N ASP A 113 22.15 -20.57 5.25
CA ASP A 113 22.00 -20.56 6.70
C ASP A 113 20.56 -20.82 7.13
N LYS A 114 20.30 -22.06 7.58
CA LYS A 114 18.98 -22.52 8.02
C LYS A 114 18.41 -21.74 9.21
N ALA A 115 19.25 -21.32 10.15
CA ALA A 115 18.81 -20.59 11.33
C ALA A 115 18.43 -19.15 10.95
N TYR A 116 19.26 -18.53 10.10
CA TYR A 116 19.00 -17.20 9.56
C TYR A 116 17.73 -17.20 8.71
N ARG A 117 17.60 -18.18 7.81
CA ARG A 117 16.39 -18.39 7.01
C ARG A 117 15.14 -18.53 7.87
N ALA A 118 15.18 -19.30 8.95
CA ALA A 118 14.03 -19.48 9.83
C ALA A 118 13.57 -18.16 10.49
N VAL A 119 14.52 -17.33 10.94
CA VAL A 119 14.23 -16.01 11.52
C VAL A 119 13.58 -15.10 10.50
N ILE A 120 14.17 -14.98 9.31
CA ILE A 120 13.68 -14.10 8.24
C ILE A 120 12.29 -14.54 7.75
N LEU A 121 12.07 -15.84 7.50
CA LEU A 121 10.77 -16.33 7.05
C LEU A 121 9.67 -16.11 8.10
N GLN A 122 10.00 -16.22 9.39
CA GLN A 122 9.04 -15.92 10.45
C GLN A 122 8.66 -14.43 10.48
N GLN A 123 9.64 -13.54 10.30
CA GLN A 123 9.42 -12.09 10.19
C GLN A 123 8.52 -11.76 8.99
N ILE A 124 8.83 -12.31 7.80
CA ILE A 124 8.02 -12.12 6.58
C ILE A 124 6.58 -12.58 6.81
N SER A 125 6.38 -13.78 7.36
CA SER A 125 5.03 -14.32 7.65
C SER A 125 4.22 -13.39 8.56
N ASN A 126 4.84 -12.90 9.64
CA ASN A 126 4.18 -12.00 10.58
C ASN A 126 3.84 -10.64 9.94
N VAL A 127 4.75 -10.06 9.15
CA VAL A 127 4.55 -8.78 8.47
C VAL A 127 3.47 -8.88 7.40
N CYS A 128 3.45 -9.96 6.60
CA CYS A 128 2.40 -10.20 5.62
C CYS A 128 1.02 -10.32 6.28
N HIS A 129 0.93 -11.01 7.42
CA HIS A 129 -0.33 -11.10 8.17
C HIS A 129 -0.77 -9.74 8.73
N PHE A 130 0.18 -8.97 9.25
CA PHE A 130 -0.06 -7.62 9.75
C PHE A 130 -0.60 -6.70 8.64
N GLU A 131 0.06 -6.67 7.49
CA GLU A 131 -0.36 -5.84 6.35
C GLU A 131 -1.70 -6.30 5.78
N TYR A 132 -1.94 -7.62 5.74
CA TYR A 132 -3.23 -8.16 5.34
C TYR A 132 -4.36 -7.66 6.25
N GLY A 133 -4.16 -7.66 7.56
CA GLY A 133 -5.12 -7.09 8.51
C GLY A 133 -5.41 -5.61 8.23
N ARG A 134 -4.37 -4.83 7.92
CA ARG A 134 -4.45 -3.39 7.65
C ARG A 134 -5.22 -3.08 6.36
N VAL A 135 -4.86 -3.73 5.26
CA VAL A 135 -5.51 -3.57 3.95
C VAL A 135 -6.95 -4.11 3.97
N LYS A 136 -7.18 -5.26 4.64
CA LYS A 136 -8.53 -5.79 4.88
C LYS A 136 -9.40 -4.78 5.63
N ALA A 137 -8.88 -4.13 6.67
CA ALA A 137 -9.63 -3.11 7.41
C ALA A 137 -9.98 -1.90 6.54
N ALA A 138 -9.08 -1.44 5.66
CA ALA A 138 -9.36 -0.37 4.71
C ALA A 138 -10.47 -0.77 3.71
N PHE A 139 -10.41 -2.01 3.20
CA PHE A 139 -11.44 -2.54 2.33
C PHE A 139 -12.80 -2.65 3.03
N GLN A 140 -12.83 -3.16 4.27
CA GLN A 140 -14.05 -3.24 5.09
C GLN A 140 -14.71 -1.87 5.29
N ARG A 141 -13.94 -0.83 5.63
CA ARG A 141 -14.46 0.55 5.76
C ARG A 141 -15.16 1.01 4.49
N THR A 142 -14.57 0.71 3.34
CA THR A 142 -15.13 1.08 2.04
C THR A 142 -16.41 0.31 1.74
N LEU A 143 -16.44 -0.99 2.05
CA LEU A 143 -17.62 -1.85 1.92
C LEU A 143 -18.79 -1.35 2.77
N HIS A 144 -18.52 -0.86 3.98
CA HIS A 144 -19.58 -0.46 4.90
C HIS A 144 -20.53 0.61 4.35
N ARG A 145 -20.02 1.61 3.62
CA ARG A 145 -20.85 2.71 3.09
C ARG A 145 -21.31 2.48 1.65
N GLY A 146 -20.57 1.69 0.90
CA GLY A 146 -20.77 1.57 -0.54
C GLY A 146 -21.73 0.47 -0.99
N VAL A 147 -22.16 -0.43 -0.09
CA VAL A 147 -22.97 -1.58 -0.50
C VAL A 147 -24.34 -1.66 0.12
N LYS A 148 -25.33 -1.75 -0.77
CA LYS A 148 -26.72 -2.08 -0.49
C LYS A 148 -27.03 -3.41 -1.17
N THR A 149 -27.95 -4.15 -0.56
CA THR A 149 -28.55 -5.33 -1.18
C THR A 149 -29.26 -4.93 -2.48
N ARG A 150 -29.55 -5.89 -3.35
CA ARG A 150 -30.34 -5.65 -4.58
C ARG A 150 -31.68 -4.93 -4.33
N ASN A 151 -32.26 -5.10 -3.15
CA ASN A 151 -33.51 -4.45 -2.74
C ASN A 151 -33.29 -3.09 -2.03
N GLY A 152 -32.09 -2.51 -2.13
CA GLY A 152 -31.76 -1.17 -1.61
C GLY A 152 -31.50 -1.08 -0.10
N LYS A 153 -31.55 -2.20 0.63
CA LYS A 153 -31.26 -2.22 2.09
C LYS A 153 -29.76 -2.13 2.36
N ASP A 154 -29.38 -1.35 3.37
CA ASP A 154 -28.00 -1.25 3.83
C ASP A 154 -27.48 -2.59 4.36
N LEU A 155 -26.27 -2.96 3.95
CA LEU A 155 -25.62 -4.16 4.46
C LEU A 155 -25.09 -3.99 5.88
N PHE A 156 -24.70 -2.77 6.21
CA PHE A 156 -24.02 -2.46 7.46
C PHE A 156 -24.77 -1.35 8.20
N LYS A 157 -24.78 -1.47 9.52
CA LYS A 157 -25.34 -0.45 10.42
C LYS A 157 -24.35 -0.11 11.51
N ARG A 158 -24.35 1.15 11.91
CA ARG A 158 -23.63 1.61 13.09
C ARG A 158 -24.32 1.07 14.35
N GLN A 159 -23.54 0.60 15.32
CA GLN A 159 -24.04 0.25 16.64
C GLN A 159 -24.18 1.53 17.47
N SER A 160 -25.38 1.81 17.97
CA SER A 160 -25.62 3.02 18.75
C SER A 160 -24.83 3.01 20.07
N GLY A 161 -24.10 4.10 20.34
CA GLY A 161 -23.30 4.27 21.57
C GLY A 161 -22.05 3.38 21.68
N ALA A 162 -21.80 2.48 20.73
CA ALA A 162 -20.65 1.57 20.79
C ALA A 162 -19.45 2.14 20.04
N LEU A 163 -18.32 2.30 20.75
CA LEU A 163 -17.05 2.73 20.18
C LEU A 163 -16.01 1.61 20.21
N ASP A 164 -15.09 1.60 19.24
CA ASP A 164 -13.88 0.79 19.29
C ASP A 164 -12.82 1.41 20.21
N LYS A 165 -11.68 0.74 20.37
CA LYS A 165 -10.57 1.19 21.24
C LYS A 165 -9.95 2.54 20.81
N PHE A 166 -10.21 2.98 19.59
CA PHE A 166 -9.74 4.25 19.05
C PHE A 166 -10.81 5.34 19.12
N GLY A 167 -12.03 5.02 19.59
CA GLY A 167 -13.16 5.94 19.63
C GLY A 167 -13.95 6.04 18.32
N ASN A 168 -13.78 5.10 17.39
CA ASN A 168 -14.62 5.04 16.18
C ASN A 168 -15.94 4.32 16.47
N PRO A 169 -17.04 4.72 15.82
CA PRO A 169 -18.27 3.96 15.91
C PRO A 169 -18.11 2.51 15.43
N ARG A 170 -18.60 1.55 16.21
CA ARG A 170 -18.63 0.15 15.78
C ARG A 170 -19.69 -0.07 14.71
N VAL A 171 -19.37 -0.93 13.76
CA VAL A 171 -20.24 -1.29 12.64
C VAL A 171 -20.55 -2.79 12.71
N LYS A 172 -21.81 -3.16 12.46
CA LYS A 172 -22.25 -4.55 12.38
C LYS A 172 -22.94 -4.83 11.05
N MET A 173 -22.88 -6.08 10.59
CA MET A 173 -23.73 -6.54 9.49
C MET A 173 -25.20 -6.54 9.92
N ALA A 174 -26.06 -6.03 9.04
CA ALA A 174 -27.49 -5.84 9.30
C ALA A 174 -28.36 -7.06 8.93
N PHE A 175 -27.74 -8.12 8.39
CA PHE A 175 -28.40 -9.31 7.87
C PHE A 175 -27.50 -10.54 8.10
N ASN A 176 -28.08 -11.74 7.95
CA ASN A 176 -27.31 -12.98 8.01
C ASN A 176 -26.60 -13.19 6.65
N PRO A 177 -25.26 -13.28 6.60
CA PRO A 177 -24.52 -13.49 5.35
C PRO A 177 -25.03 -14.68 4.52
N GLY A 178 -25.54 -15.73 5.16
CA GLY A 178 -26.09 -16.91 4.46
C GLY A 178 -27.25 -16.60 3.51
N ASP A 179 -28.01 -15.54 3.77
CA ASP A 179 -29.14 -15.12 2.93
C ASP A 179 -28.66 -14.57 1.57
N LEU A 180 -27.44 -14.00 1.51
CA LEU A 180 -26.84 -13.51 0.27
C LEU A 180 -26.36 -14.64 -0.63
N ALA A 181 -25.96 -15.79 -0.07
CA ALA A 181 -25.41 -16.89 -0.87
C ALA A 181 -26.36 -17.35 -1.99
N LYS A 182 -27.68 -17.17 -1.82
CA LYS A 182 -28.71 -17.48 -2.82
C LYS A 182 -29.14 -16.27 -3.66
N THR A 183 -29.13 -15.08 -3.08
CA THR A 183 -29.77 -13.88 -3.66
C THR A 183 -28.77 -12.95 -4.36
N ASP A 184 -27.54 -12.92 -3.87
CA ASP A 184 -26.42 -12.14 -4.40
C ASP A 184 -25.08 -12.82 -4.04
N PRO A 185 -24.69 -13.87 -4.79
CA PRO A 185 -23.49 -14.66 -4.47
C PRO A 185 -22.18 -13.86 -4.57
N GLY A 186 -22.16 -12.81 -5.38
CA GLY A 186 -21.01 -11.93 -5.52
C GLY A 186 -20.81 -11.11 -4.25
N LEU A 187 -21.89 -10.50 -3.78
CA LEU A 187 -21.89 -9.78 -2.52
C LEU A 187 -21.64 -10.69 -1.32
N TYR A 188 -22.15 -11.92 -1.36
CA TYR A 188 -21.81 -12.93 -0.35
C TYR A 188 -20.28 -13.10 -0.23
N CYS A 189 -19.55 -13.24 -1.34
CA CYS A 189 -18.09 -13.36 -1.31
C CYS A 189 -17.42 -12.13 -0.68
N LEU A 190 -17.85 -10.91 -1.04
CA LEU A 190 -17.30 -9.67 -0.48
C LEU A 190 -17.48 -9.58 1.05
N THR A 191 -18.63 -10.02 1.56
CA THR A 191 -18.91 -9.96 3.01
C THR A 191 -18.03 -10.89 3.83
N ARG A 192 -17.40 -11.91 3.22
CA ARG A 192 -16.47 -12.81 3.92
C ARG A 192 -15.22 -12.06 4.41
N PHE A 193 -14.79 -11.04 3.69
CA PHE A 193 -13.72 -10.15 4.13
C PHE A 193 -14.10 -9.29 5.35
N CYS A 194 -15.38 -9.22 5.73
CA CYS A 194 -15.82 -8.54 6.96
C CYS A 194 -15.77 -9.43 8.21
N LEU A 195 -15.53 -10.74 8.05
CA LEU A 195 -15.41 -11.66 9.18
C LEU A 195 -14.01 -11.58 9.79
N PRO A 196 -13.87 -11.50 11.13
CA PRO A 196 -12.58 -11.45 11.81
C PRO A 196 -11.64 -12.60 11.41
N GLU A 197 -12.19 -13.81 11.27
CA GLU A 197 -11.46 -15.07 11.09
C GLU A 197 -10.91 -15.28 9.69
N THR A 198 -11.31 -14.45 8.71
CA THR A 198 -10.86 -14.58 7.33
C THR A 198 -9.39 -14.15 7.22
N GLY A 199 -8.48 -15.11 7.30
CA GLY A 199 -7.05 -14.95 7.04
C GLY A 199 -6.74 -14.76 5.55
N TYR A 200 -5.46 -14.63 5.19
CA TYR A 200 -5.08 -14.41 3.79
C TYR A 200 -5.36 -15.63 2.91
N ALA A 201 -5.26 -16.85 3.44
CA ALA A 201 -5.55 -18.08 2.69
C ALA A 201 -7.06 -18.18 2.36
N GLU A 202 -7.92 -17.94 3.35
CA GLU A 202 -9.36 -17.84 3.14
C GLU A 202 -9.70 -16.66 2.25
N GLY A 203 -9.01 -15.53 2.40
CA GLY A 203 -9.16 -14.35 1.54
C GLY A 203 -8.88 -14.65 0.07
N ALA A 204 -7.79 -15.36 -0.22
CA ALA A 204 -7.46 -15.84 -1.56
C ALA A 204 -8.56 -16.76 -2.11
N TYR A 205 -9.03 -17.72 -1.31
CA TYR A 205 -10.15 -18.59 -1.69
C TYR A 205 -11.42 -17.80 -2.06
N TRP A 206 -11.81 -16.82 -1.24
CA TRP A 206 -13.00 -16.01 -1.49
C TRP A 206 -12.85 -15.08 -2.70
N LEU A 207 -11.63 -14.62 -2.97
CA LEU A 207 -11.31 -13.85 -4.17
C LEU A 207 -11.45 -14.73 -5.43
N SER A 208 -10.96 -15.97 -5.41
CA SER A 208 -11.13 -16.91 -6.52
C SER A 208 -12.60 -17.28 -6.74
N LYS A 209 -13.33 -17.55 -5.65
CA LYS A 209 -14.78 -17.81 -5.71
C LYS A 209 -15.57 -16.64 -6.29
N MET A 210 -15.17 -15.41 -5.97
CA MET A 210 -15.79 -14.22 -6.54
C MET A 210 -15.57 -14.12 -8.06
N VAL A 211 -14.38 -14.47 -8.57
CA VAL A 211 -14.15 -14.54 -10.03
C VAL A 211 -15.05 -15.58 -10.68
N GLU A 212 -15.13 -16.78 -10.09
CA GLU A 212 -16.01 -17.84 -10.60
C GLU A 212 -17.48 -17.40 -10.63
N VAL A 213 -17.92 -16.67 -9.61
CA VAL A 213 -19.28 -16.12 -9.54
C VAL A 213 -19.49 -15.05 -10.61
N GLU A 214 -18.57 -14.10 -10.78
CA GLU A 214 -18.72 -13.02 -11.74
C GLU A 214 -18.73 -13.52 -13.19
N VAL A 215 -17.95 -14.56 -13.51
CA VAL A 215 -17.98 -15.22 -14.82
C VAL A 215 -19.36 -15.84 -15.11
N LYS A 216 -19.99 -16.44 -14.08
CA LYS A 216 -21.31 -17.10 -14.23
C LYS A 216 -22.46 -16.11 -14.17
N GLN A 217 -22.34 -15.05 -13.37
CA GLN A 217 -23.37 -14.06 -13.11
C GLN A 217 -22.74 -12.68 -12.95
N PRO A 218 -22.53 -11.95 -14.06
CA PRO A 218 -21.98 -10.60 -14.03
C PRO A 218 -22.90 -9.68 -13.22
N SER A 219 -22.44 -9.30 -12.03
CA SER A 219 -23.23 -8.51 -11.07
C SER A 219 -22.35 -7.61 -10.20
N LEU A 220 -21.07 -7.93 -10.08
CA LEU A 220 -20.08 -7.13 -9.36
C LEU A 220 -19.42 -6.07 -10.25
N GLY A 221 -19.39 -6.23 -11.58
CA GLY A 221 -18.71 -5.28 -12.47
C GLY A 221 -19.18 -3.83 -12.29
N ASP A 222 -20.51 -3.63 -12.22
CA ASP A 222 -21.14 -2.34 -11.94
C ASP A 222 -20.78 -1.80 -10.55
N TRP A 223 -20.64 -2.69 -9.58
CA TRP A 223 -20.31 -2.36 -8.20
C TRP A 223 -18.83 -1.97 -8.04
N LEU A 224 -17.91 -2.78 -8.61
CA LEU A 224 -16.48 -2.52 -8.68
C LEU A 224 -16.19 -1.22 -9.44
N ALA A 225 -16.92 -0.97 -10.52
CA ALA A 225 -16.84 0.27 -11.28
C ALA A 225 -17.36 1.47 -10.47
N LYS A 226 -18.51 1.35 -9.78
CA LYS A 226 -19.10 2.47 -9.01
C LYS A 226 -18.33 2.80 -7.74
N MET A 227 -17.67 1.82 -7.12
CA MET A 227 -16.98 2.05 -5.84
C MET A 227 -15.51 2.45 -5.96
N HIS A 228 -14.90 2.39 -7.16
CA HIS A 228 -13.52 2.81 -7.40
C HIS A 228 -12.56 2.43 -6.25
N THR A 229 -12.65 1.20 -5.73
CA THR A 229 -12.05 0.87 -4.44
C THR A 229 -10.57 0.58 -4.59
N ALA A 230 -9.74 1.62 -4.46
CA ALA A 230 -8.29 1.47 -4.30
C ALA A 230 -7.97 0.38 -3.26
N ALA A 231 -8.67 0.38 -2.12
CA ALA A 231 -8.52 -0.62 -1.06
C ALA A 231 -8.82 -2.08 -1.50
N PHE A 232 -9.73 -2.31 -2.45
CA PHE A 232 -9.94 -3.66 -3.00
C PHE A 232 -8.78 -4.06 -3.93
N CYS A 233 -8.32 -3.12 -4.76
CA CYS A 233 -7.14 -3.35 -5.59
C CYS A 233 -5.91 -3.70 -4.74
N ASP A 234 -5.70 -2.97 -3.64
CA ASP A 234 -4.59 -3.22 -2.72
C ASP A 234 -4.72 -4.60 -2.06
N LEU A 235 -5.94 -5.00 -1.66
CA LEU A 235 -6.21 -6.32 -1.08
C LEU A 235 -5.88 -7.44 -2.08
N VAL A 236 -6.32 -7.28 -3.33
CA VAL A 236 -6.07 -8.22 -4.41
C VAL A 236 -4.57 -8.33 -4.71
N LEU A 237 -3.87 -7.20 -4.81
CA LEU A 237 -2.43 -7.17 -5.07
C LEU A 237 -1.64 -7.82 -3.92
N LEU A 238 -2.00 -7.53 -2.68
CA LEU A 238 -1.36 -8.13 -1.51
C LEU A 238 -1.59 -9.65 -1.44
N LEU A 239 -2.81 -10.12 -1.69
CA LEU A 239 -3.11 -11.55 -1.72
C LEU A 239 -2.35 -12.27 -2.83
N GLY A 240 -2.23 -11.66 -4.01
CA GLY A 240 -1.40 -12.17 -5.10
C GLY A 240 0.08 -12.23 -4.71
N PHE A 241 0.61 -11.21 -4.05
CA PHE A 241 1.99 -11.21 -3.57
C PHE A 241 2.25 -12.27 -2.50
N ILE A 242 1.34 -12.45 -1.53
CA ILE A 242 1.42 -13.50 -0.52
C ILE A 242 1.36 -14.90 -1.16
N HIS A 243 0.57 -15.05 -2.22
CA HIS A 243 0.53 -16.29 -2.99
C HIS A 243 1.90 -16.59 -3.64
N ASP A 244 2.49 -15.61 -4.34
CA ASP A 244 3.82 -15.73 -4.95
C ASP A 244 4.91 -16.06 -3.90
N LEU A 245 4.84 -15.44 -2.71
CA LEU A 245 5.72 -15.75 -1.59
C LEU A 245 5.60 -17.20 -1.12
N ASN A 246 4.39 -17.73 -1.02
CA ASN A 246 4.17 -19.12 -0.58
C ASN A 246 4.68 -20.13 -1.61
N LEU A 247 4.56 -19.82 -2.90
CA LEU A 247 5.10 -20.65 -3.98
C LEU A 247 6.64 -20.69 -3.97
N GLY A 248 7.31 -19.56 -3.65
CA GLY A 248 8.77 -19.52 -3.69
C GLY A 248 9.50 -19.83 -2.38
N LEU A 249 8.86 -19.67 -1.21
CA LEU A 249 9.57 -19.71 0.08
C LEU A 249 9.02 -20.68 1.11
N THR A 250 7.78 -21.14 0.97
CA THR A 250 7.03 -21.88 2.02
C THR A 250 7.07 -21.14 3.36
N LEU A 251 6.16 -20.19 3.55
CA LEU A 251 6.12 -19.38 4.77
C LEU A 251 5.66 -20.20 5.99
N PRO A 252 6.27 -20.02 7.18
CA PRO A 252 5.76 -20.61 8.42
C PRO A 252 4.44 -19.96 8.84
N SER A 253 3.70 -20.64 9.71
CA SER A 253 2.54 -20.04 10.38
C SER A 253 2.95 -18.79 11.17
N THR A 254 2.03 -17.83 11.25
CA THR A 254 2.23 -16.62 12.04
C THR A 254 2.46 -16.97 13.51
N SER A 255 3.43 -16.31 14.16
CA SER A 255 3.75 -16.54 15.56
C SER A 255 3.42 -15.31 16.39
N ARG A 256 2.71 -15.46 17.51
CA ARG A 256 2.48 -14.36 18.46
C ARG A 256 3.69 -14.07 19.36
N GLN A 257 4.76 -14.85 19.26
CA GLN A 257 5.94 -14.77 20.12
C GLN A 257 7.20 -14.49 19.32
N LYS A 258 7.44 -15.25 18.25
CA LYS A 258 8.67 -15.14 17.45
C LYS A 258 8.51 -14.08 16.37
N GLY A 259 9.56 -13.29 16.12
CA GLY A 259 9.63 -12.34 15.00
C GLY A 259 8.56 -11.25 15.06
N GLN A 260 8.20 -10.80 16.27
CA GLN A 260 7.13 -9.82 16.49
C GLN A 260 7.63 -8.38 16.62
N THR A 261 8.96 -8.17 16.67
CA THR A 261 9.59 -6.88 16.94
C THR A 261 9.05 -5.76 16.05
N PHE A 262 9.07 -5.95 14.72
CA PHE A 262 8.56 -4.96 13.78
C PHE A 262 7.05 -4.73 13.93
N VAL A 263 6.27 -5.81 14.00
CA VAL A 263 4.80 -5.75 14.05
C VAL A 263 4.33 -5.02 15.32
N ALA A 264 4.87 -5.38 16.49
CA ALA A 264 4.52 -4.76 17.76
C ALA A 264 4.87 -3.26 17.76
N ARG A 265 6.11 -2.92 17.37
CA ARG A 265 6.57 -1.53 17.32
C ARG A 265 5.78 -0.68 16.31
N SER A 266 5.40 -1.26 15.17
CA SER A 266 4.59 -0.58 14.16
C SER A 266 3.16 -0.32 14.64
N GLN A 267 2.59 -1.26 15.41
CA GLN A 267 1.28 -1.09 16.05
C GLN A 267 1.30 -0.03 17.16
N ASP A 268 2.36 -0.01 17.98
CA ASP A 268 2.53 0.99 19.03
C ASP A 268 2.69 2.39 18.42
N LEU A 269 3.53 2.53 17.40
CA LEU A 269 3.73 3.79 16.69
C LEU A 269 2.44 4.28 16.02
N ALA A 270 1.70 3.39 15.35
CA ALA A 270 0.41 3.73 14.76
C ALA A 270 -0.60 4.17 15.83
N THR A 271 -0.62 3.52 16.98
CA THR A 271 -1.50 3.91 18.10
C THR A 271 -1.14 5.28 18.64
N GLU A 272 0.15 5.57 18.80
CA GLU A 272 0.68 6.88 19.23
C GLU A 272 0.28 8.00 18.25
N LEU A 273 0.49 7.79 16.94
CA LEU A 273 0.19 8.80 15.92
C LEU A 273 -1.32 9.01 15.75
N LEU A 274 -2.12 7.94 15.73
CA LEU A 274 -3.57 8.04 15.54
C LEU A 274 -4.29 8.61 16.77
N ALA A 275 -3.68 8.60 17.96
CA ALA A 275 -4.22 9.29 19.13
C ALA A 275 -4.31 10.81 18.91
N LEU A 276 -3.44 11.39 18.07
CA LEU A 276 -3.37 12.83 17.79
C LEU A 276 -4.46 13.33 16.83
N ARG A 277 -5.27 12.44 16.24
CA ARG A 277 -6.25 12.76 15.20
C ARG A 277 -7.29 13.81 15.59
N SER A 278 -7.62 13.91 16.88
CA SER A 278 -8.59 14.89 17.40
C SER A 278 -7.96 16.23 17.76
N GLU A 279 -6.63 16.27 17.87
CA GLU A 279 -5.85 17.45 18.24
C GLU A 279 -5.32 18.22 17.03
N VAL A 280 -5.08 17.53 15.91
CA VAL A 280 -4.57 18.17 14.69
C VAL A 280 -5.59 19.15 14.11
N ASP A 281 -5.16 20.39 13.90
CA ASP A 281 -5.96 21.44 13.28
C ASP A 281 -5.16 22.17 12.18
N ILE A 282 -5.46 21.83 10.93
CA ILE A 282 -4.85 22.38 9.72
C ILE A 282 -5.93 22.82 8.73
N ARG A 283 -7.06 23.31 9.26
CA ARG A 283 -8.23 23.72 8.47
C ARG A 283 -7.93 24.83 7.48
N ASP A 284 -6.95 25.68 7.76
CA ASP A 284 -6.52 26.76 6.86
C ASP A 284 -6.15 26.26 5.45
N PHE A 285 -5.70 25.00 5.35
CA PHE A 285 -5.36 24.37 4.07
C PHE A 285 -6.40 23.35 3.59
N THR A 286 -7.20 22.80 4.51
CA THR A 286 -8.00 21.59 4.27
C THR A 286 -9.52 21.83 4.25
N ALA A 287 -9.99 23.02 4.63
CA ALA A 287 -11.40 23.36 4.76
C ALA A 287 -11.91 24.28 3.63
N PRO A 288 -12.97 23.89 2.87
CA PRO A 288 -13.48 22.53 2.72
C PRO A 288 -12.45 21.63 2.01
N VAL A 289 -12.69 20.32 1.88
CA VAL A 289 -11.71 19.37 1.28
C VAL A 289 -11.19 19.80 -0.10
N SER A 290 -11.99 20.52 -0.90
CA SER A 290 -11.58 21.07 -2.19
C SER A 290 -10.51 22.17 -2.09
N ALA A 291 -10.28 22.73 -0.90
CA ALA A 291 -9.20 23.67 -0.62
C ALA A 291 -7.81 23.05 -0.86
N LEU A 292 -7.66 21.73 -0.72
CA LEU A 292 -6.44 21.01 -1.06
C LEU A 292 -6.06 21.17 -2.54
N LEU A 293 -7.04 21.38 -3.43
CA LEU A 293 -6.79 21.56 -4.86
C LEU A 293 -6.26 22.96 -5.21
N LYS A 294 -6.35 23.93 -4.28
CA LYS A 294 -5.86 25.29 -4.52
C LYS A 294 -4.33 25.28 -4.60
N PRO A 295 -3.72 26.15 -5.44
CA PRO A 295 -2.27 26.24 -5.54
C PRO A 295 -1.60 26.41 -4.19
N GLY A 296 -0.63 25.53 -3.89
CA GLY A 296 0.14 25.56 -2.64
C GLY A 296 -0.56 24.97 -1.40
N SER A 297 -1.87 24.75 -1.41
CA SER A 297 -2.61 24.27 -0.22
C SER A 297 -2.19 22.87 0.22
N SER A 298 -2.13 21.88 -0.68
CA SER A 298 -1.66 20.53 -0.32
C SER A 298 -0.26 20.54 0.27
N LYS A 299 0.66 21.31 -0.31
CA LYS A 299 2.02 21.46 0.21
C LYS A 299 2.03 22.15 1.58
N GLY A 300 1.20 23.16 1.78
CA GLY A 300 1.01 23.83 3.07
C GLY A 300 0.44 22.88 4.13
N ALA A 301 -0.55 22.07 3.78
CA ALA A 301 -1.16 21.07 4.65
C ALA A 301 -0.15 20.02 5.11
N LEU A 302 0.66 19.46 4.19
CA LEU A 302 1.69 18.47 4.51
C LEU A 302 2.79 19.05 5.41
N ARG A 303 3.23 20.28 5.15
CA ARG A 303 4.20 20.98 6.02
C ARG A 303 3.65 21.26 7.41
N ALA A 304 2.40 21.71 7.50
CA ALA A 304 1.74 21.96 8.78
C ALA A 304 1.55 20.65 9.57
N LEU A 305 1.24 19.55 8.88
CA LEU A 305 1.15 18.23 9.48
C LEU A 305 2.53 17.76 10.00
N ASP A 306 3.60 17.90 9.21
CA ASP A 306 4.96 17.59 9.65
C ASP A 306 5.33 18.36 10.91
N GLN A 307 5.10 19.68 10.92
CA GLN A 307 5.40 20.52 12.07
C GLN A 307 4.59 20.08 13.30
N PHE A 308 3.30 19.81 13.13
CA PHE A 308 2.45 19.31 14.22
C PHE A 308 2.99 17.99 14.81
N ILE A 309 3.46 17.06 13.96
CA ILE A 309 4.05 15.80 14.42
C ILE A 309 5.40 16.04 15.12
N ILE A 310 6.26 16.92 14.61
CA ILE A 310 7.51 17.30 15.28
C ILE A 310 7.23 17.85 16.68
N ASP A 311 6.25 18.74 16.80
CA ASP A 311 5.92 19.39 18.07
C ASP A 311 5.40 18.38 19.10
N LYS A 312 4.54 17.45 18.67
CA LYS A 312 3.86 16.46 19.53
C LYS A 312 4.68 15.21 19.82
N VAL A 313 5.52 14.78 18.89
CA VAL A 313 6.15 13.44 18.88
C VAL A 313 7.68 13.53 18.91
N GLY A 314 8.24 14.70 18.58
CA GLY A 314 9.67 15.02 18.70
C GLY A 314 10.49 14.91 17.43
N THR A 315 9.95 14.33 16.36
CA THR A 315 10.58 14.25 15.03
C THR A 315 9.49 14.05 13.96
N LYS A 316 9.85 14.04 12.67
CA LYS A 316 8.92 13.81 11.55
C LYS A 316 8.40 12.38 11.53
N MET A 317 7.21 12.20 10.98
CA MET A 317 6.60 10.87 10.79
C MET A 317 7.48 9.94 9.95
N GLY A 318 8.13 10.48 8.90
CA GLY A 318 9.02 9.70 8.05
C GLY A 318 10.18 9.08 8.84
N PHE A 319 10.89 9.87 9.64
CA PHE A 319 11.99 9.39 10.48
C PHE A 319 11.55 8.39 11.56
N LEU A 320 10.32 8.49 12.08
CA LEU A 320 9.80 7.49 13.03
C LEU A 320 9.74 6.09 12.41
N TYR A 321 9.29 6.00 11.16
CA TYR A 321 9.22 4.72 10.44
C TYR A 321 10.58 4.28 9.89
N ASP A 322 11.44 5.22 9.51
CA ASP A 322 12.82 4.95 9.10
C ASP A 322 13.63 4.32 10.23
N ASP A 323 13.61 4.96 11.39
CA ASP A 323 14.25 4.44 12.60
C ASP A 323 13.68 3.07 12.99
N LEU A 324 12.36 2.89 12.88
CA LEU A 324 11.71 1.60 13.15
C LEU A 324 12.24 0.51 12.21
N VAL A 325 12.30 0.77 10.90
CA VAL A 325 12.80 -0.18 9.90
C VAL A 325 14.26 -0.52 10.15
N GLU A 326 15.13 0.48 10.30
CA GLU A 326 16.57 0.28 10.51
C GLU A 326 16.86 -0.47 11.82
N GLU A 327 16.20 -0.10 12.92
CA GLU A 327 16.42 -0.75 14.21
C GLU A 327 15.88 -2.20 14.21
N CYS A 328 14.77 -2.48 13.52
CA CYS A 328 14.27 -3.85 13.38
C CYS A 328 15.22 -4.70 12.54
N LEU A 329 15.74 -4.17 11.43
CA LEU A 329 16.72 -4.87 10.60
C LEU A 329 18.04 -5.10 11.35
N GLY A 330 18.52 -4.10 12.09
CA GLY A 330 19.72 -4.22 12.92
C GLY A 330 19.57 -5.22 14.08
N SER A 331 18.33 -5.54 14.48
CA SER A 331 18.07 -6.53 15.54
C SER A 331 18.10 -7.99 15.05
N ILE A 332 18.11 -8.22 13.72
CA ILE A 332 18.04 -9.56 13.12
C ILE A 332 19.22 -10.42 13.54
N ASP A 333 20.45 -9.89 13.56
CA ASP A 333 21.64 -10.67 13.92
C ASP A 333 21.54 -11.19 15.36
N GLY A 334 20.98 -10.38 16.27
CA GLY A 334 20.71 -10.82 17.64
C GLY A 334 19.61 -11.89 17.72
N GLU A 335 18.57 -11.81 16.88
CA GLU A 335 17.55 -12.87 16.76
C GLU A 335 18.13 -14.16 16.19
N TYR A 336 19.00 -14.05 15.19
CA TYR A 336 19.72 -15.15 14.57
C TYR A 336 20.61 -15.89 15.57
N GLU A 337 21.44 -15.19 16.34
CA GLU A 337 22.31 -15.82 17.33
C GLU A 337 21.51 -16.60 18.39
N ARG A 338 20.36 -16.06 18.82
CA ARG A 338 19.43 -16.76 19.73
C ARG A 338 18.87 -18.03 19.09
N GLU A 339 18.48 -17.96 17.82
CA GLU A 339 17.93 -19.12 17.10
C GLU A 339 18.99 -20.20 16.85
N LYS A 340 20.23 -19.79 16.57
CA LYS A 340 21.37 -20.70 16.45
C LYS A 340 21.65 -21.46 17.75
N VAL A 341 21.64 -20.76 18.89
CA VAL A 341 21.72 -21.40 20.21
C VAL A 341 20.55 -22.34 20.45
N ARG A 342 19.33 -21.97 20.05
CA ARG A 342 18.14 -22.81 20.17
C ARG A 342 18.25 -24.09 19.35
N LEU A 343 18.69 -24.01 18.11
CA LEU A 343 18.88 -25.16 17.22
C LEU A 343 20.01 -26.07 17.72
N ALA A 344 21.14 -25.51 18.13
CA ALA A 344 22.23 -26.28 18.72
C ALA A 344 21.82 -27.00 20.02
N ARG A 345 20.91 -26.40 20.81
CA ARG A 345 20.30 -27.06 21.98
C ARG A 345 19.33 -28.16 21.57
N GLN A 346 18.53 -27.98 20.51
CA GLN A 346 17.62 -29.02 20.01
C GLN A 346 18.38 -30.21 19.42
N GLU A 347 19.48 -29.98 18.72
CA GLU A 347 20.37 -31.05 18.22
C GLU A 347 21.03 -31.84 19.36
N LYS A 348 21.30 -31.17 20.49
CA LYS A 348 21.80 -31.82 21.73
C LYS A 348 20.70 -32.45 22.59
N LYS A 349 19.41 -32.15 22.36
CA LYS A 349 18.28 -32.59 23.18
C LYS A 349 17.36 -33.53 22.38
N LYS A 350 17.92 -34.67 21.96
CA LYS A 350 17.14 -35.90 21.71
C LYS A 350 16.83 -36.68 23.00
N GLU A 351 17.24 -36.17 24.16
CA GLU A 351 16.77 -36.65 25.47
C GLU A 351 16.26 -35.48 26.35
N ILE A 352 14.99 -35.60 26.71
CA ILE A 352 14.21 -34.91 27.76
C ILE A 352 13.61 -33.53 27.41
N GLU A 353 12.29 -33.48 27.52
CA GLU A 353 11.37 -32.36 27.33
C GLU A 353 11.55 -31.19 28.31
N ASN A 354 10.79 -30.13 28.01
CA ASN A 354 10.58 -28.88 28.75
C ASN A 354 11.80 -27.97 28.92
N ALA A 355 11.80 -26.89 28.13
CA ALA A 355 12.47 -25.65 28.47
C ALA A 355 11.44 -24.53 28.30
N GLU A 356 11.11 -23.89 29.42
CA GLU A 356 10.27 -22.69 29.47
C GLU A 356 10.82 -21.59 28.55
N TRP A 357 9.90 -21.00 27.80
CA TRP A 357 10.14 -19.77 27.06
C TRP A 357 10.31 -18.62 28.05
N ILE A 358 11.42 -17.88 27.94
CA ILE A 358 11.66 -16.67 28.72
C ILE A 358 11.13 -15.49 27.90
N PRO A 359 10.25 -14.64 28.46
CA PRO A 359 9.77 -13.47 27.77
C PRO A 359 10.86 -12.48 27.41
N PHE A 360 10.66 -11.81 26.27
CA PHE A 360 11.40 -10.59 25.96
C PHE A 360 11.35 -9.65 27.17
N PRO A 361 12.46 -9.00 27.55
CA PRO A 361 12.38 -7.93 28.51
C PRO A 361 11.41 -6.89 27.93
N VAL A 362 10.29 -6.70 28.62
CA VAL A 362 9.43 -5.55 28.41
C VAL A 362 10.37 -4.35 28.54
N SER A 363 10.56 -3.61 27.43
CA SER A 363 11.24 -2.32 27.50
C SER A 363 10.62 -1.57 28.66
N ALA A 364 11.42 -1.19 29.65
CA ALA A 364 10.95 -0.39 30.77
C ALA A 364 10.06 0.73 30.21
N GLU A 365 8.83 0.86 30.72
CA GLU A 365 7.86 1.81 30.20
C GLU A 365 8.45 3.22 30.31
N MET A 366 9.00 3.68 29.20
CA MET A 366 9.54 5.01 29.09
C MET A 366 8.35 5.94 28.93
N THR A 367 8.27 6.95 29.80
CA THR A 367 7.18 7.94 29.75
C THR A 367 7.18 8.64 28.39
N THR A 368 6.00 9.08 27.94
CA THR A 368 5.83 9.77 26.66
C THR A 368 6.78 10.96 26.54
N GLU A 369 6.98 11.72 27.61
CA GLU A 369 7.87 12.89 27.64
C GLU A 369 9.33 12.49 27.41
N LYS A 370 9.80 11.40 28.06
CA LYS A 370 11.16 10.88 27.85
C LYS A 370 11.35 10.37 26.43
N ARG A 371 10.32 9.74 25.85
CA ARG A 371 10.34 9.28 24.45
C ARG A 371 10.46 10.45 23.47
N ILE A 372 9.69 11.50 23.69
CA ILE A 372 9.73 12.72 22.88
C ILE A 372 11.11 13.38 22.99
N GLU A 373 11.67 13.49 24.20
CA GLU A 373 12.99 14.11 24.38
C GLU A 373 14.09 13.29 23.70
N GLN A 374 14.09 11.97 23.84
CA GLN A 374 15.05 11.11 23.13
C GLN A 374 14.96 11.25 21.60
N ARG A 375 13.75 11.36 21.04
CA ARG A 375 13.57 11.60 19.60
C ARG A 375 14.12 12.96 19.19
N ARG A 376 13.91 14.01 20.00
CA ARG A 376 14.48 15.34 19.76
C ARG A 376 16.00 15.34 19.86
N GLU A 377 16.58 14.60 20.81
CA GLU A 377 18.03 14.43 20.92
C GLU A 377 18.59 13.69 19.71
N LYS A 378 17.95 12.58 19.29
CA LYS A 378 18.34 11.83 18.09
C LYS A 378 18.31 12.72 16.85
N GLU A 379 17.28 13.55 16.71
CA GLU A 379 17.15 14.51 15.61
C GLU A 379 18.31 15.51 15.54
N LYS A 380 18.80 16.02 16.70
CA LYS A 380 19.96 16.93 16.75
C LYS A 380 21.25 16.29 16.21
N THR A 381 21.37 14.97 16.33
CA THR A 381 22.55 14.21 15.88
C THR A 381 22.38 13.57 14.50
N ARG A 382 21.20 13.71 13.88
CA ARG A 382 20.89 13.05 12.61
C ARG A 382 21.67 13.70 11.44
N PRO A 383 22.31 12.90 10.55
CA PRO A 383 22.91 13.43 9.33
C PRO A 383 21.85 14.14 8.48
N ALA A 384 22.23 15.17 7.74
CA ALA A 384 21.33 15.90 6.83
C ALA A 384 20.99 15.02 5.60
N HIS A 385 20.05 14.10 5.77
CA HIS A 385 19.45 13.31 4.69
C HIS A 385 17.93 13.31 4.88
N ALA A 386 17.20 13.26 3.78
CA ALA A 386 15.75 13.11 3.83
C ALA A 386 15.41 11.65 4.17
N SER A 387 14.35 11.46 4.95
CA SER A 387 13.80 10.13 5.17
C SER A 387 13.23 9.61 3.83
N PRO A 388 13.37 8.31 3.51
CA PRO A 388 12.67 7.71 2.37
C PRO A 388 11.14 7.77 2.51
N TYR A 389 10.64 8.14 3.69
CA TYR A 389 9.22 8.25 4.03
C TYR A 389 8.79 9.69 4.34
N ASP A 390 9.58 10.70 3.94
CA ASP A 390 9.23 12.10 4.14
C ASP A 390 7.96 12.50 3.36
N ILE A 391 7.01 13.12 4.07
CA ILE A 391 5.70 13.50 3.52
C ILE A 391 5.72 14.87 2.86
N SER A 392 6.64 15.74 3.29
CA SER A 392 6.87 17.04 2.65
C SER A 392 7.81 16.83 1.47
N PRO A 393 7.41 17.21 0.24
CA PRO A 393 8.34 17.17 -0.87
C PRO A 393 9.56 18.03 -0.53
N ALA A 394 10.74 17.42 -0.64
CA ALA A 394 12.01 18.13 -0.52
C ALA A 394 11.94 19.40 -1.38
N ALA A 395 12.59 20.48 -0.93
CA ALA A 395 12.86 21.58 -1.84
C ALA A 395 13.47 20.96 -3.12
N PRO A 396 13.02 21.35 -4.32
CA PRO A 396 13.68 20.88 -5.52
C PRO A 396 15.19 21.10 -5.30
N PRO A 397 16.04 20.08 -5.51
CA PRO A 397 17.47 20.30 -5.51
C PRO A 397 17.72 21.55 -6.32
N ALA A 398 18.44 22.53 -5.75
CA ALA A 398 18.84 23.72 -6.49
C ALA A 398 19.52 23.21 -7.74
N GLU A 399 18.83 23.34 -8.89
CA GLU A 399 19.12 22.67 -10.17
C GLU A 399 20.51 22.02 -10.14
N GLU A 400 20.62 20.83 -9.54
CA GLU A 400 21.73 19.98 -9.91
C GLU A 400 21.37 19.75 -11.35
N SER A 401 22.13 20.42 -12.23
CA SER A 401 22.10 20.20 -13.65
C SER A 401 22.23 18.69 -13.79
N VAL A 402 21.08 18.01 -13.89
CA VAL A 402 20.99 16.70 -14.52
C VAL A 402 21.65 17.02 -15.82
N ALA A 403 22.90 16.56 -15.96
CA ALA A 403 23.69 16.82 -17.14
C ALA A 403 22.72 16.61 -18.29
N GLU A 404 22.51 17.65 -19.10
CA GLU A 404 21.71 17.57 -20.31
C GLU A 404 22.37 16.49 -21.17
N SER A 405 22.08 15.22 -20.87
CA SER A 405 22.36 14.10 -21.71
C SER A 405 21.43 14.38 -22.86
N ALA A 406 21.99 14.93 -23.94
CA ALA A 406 21.33 15.34 -25.15
C ALA A 406 20.14 14.41 -25.40
N THR A 407 18.94 14.87 -25.05
CA THR A 407 17.76 14.02 -25.13
C THR A 407 17.52 13.89 -26.62
N SER A 408 17.94 12.76 -27.19
CA SER A 408 17.74 12.49 -28.60
C SER A 408 16.24 12.58 -28.86
N VAL A 409 15.81 13.63 -29.55
CA VAL A 409 14.41 13.82 -29.90
C VAL A 409 14.00 12.67 -30.81
N PHE A 410 13.02 11.88 -30.38
CA PHE A 410 12.50 10.79 -31.19
C PHE A 410 11.57 11.37 -32.25
N LYS A 411 11.92 11.14 -33.52
CA LYS A 411 11.01 11.38 -34.65
C LYS A 411 10.03 10.21 -34.73
N VAL A 412 8.76 10.50 -34.48
CA VAL A 412 7.68 9.52 -34.37
C VAL A 412 6.47 9.92 -35.20
N SER A 413 5.57 8.98 -35.44
CA SER A 413 4.28 9.24 -36.08
C SER A 413 3.45 10.24 -35.29
N ALA A 414 2.53 10.93 -35.97
CA ALA A 414 1.59 11.84 -35.32
C ALA A 414 0.74 11.16 -34.22
N ALA A 415 0.41 9.87 -34.40
CA ALA A 415 -0.32 9.10 -33.40
C ALA A 415 0.51 8.89 -32.13
N THR A 416 1.78 8.50 -32.28
CA THR A 416 2.70 8.30 -31.16
C THR A 416 3.04 9.62 -30.45
N ALA A 417 3.26 10.70 -31.20
CA ALA A 417 3.41 12.03 -30.62
C ALA A 417 2.18 12.46 -29.80
N LYS A 418 0.97 12.13 -30.26
CA LYS A 418 -0.27 12.40 -29.51
C LYS A 418 -0.36 11.59 -28.21
N VAL A 419 0.05 10.32 -28.23
CA VAL A 419 0.10 9.49 -27.02
C VAL A 419 1.04 10.12 -25.98
N PHE A 420 2.27 10.46 -26.36
CA PHE A 420 3.24 10.99 -25.41
C PHE A 420 2.97 12.44 -24.98
N SER A 421 2.44 13.29 -25.86
CA SER A 421 1.96 14.62 -25.44
C SER A 421 0.82 14.52 -24.43
N THR A 422 -0.14 13.60 -24.63
CA THR A 422 -1.19 13.35 -23.63
C THR A 422 -0.61 12.78 -22.33
N LEU A 423 0.40 11.91 -22.43
CA LEU A 423 1.03 11.27 -21.27
C LEU A 423 1.79 12.28 -20.41
N PHE A 424 2.52 13.21 -21.03
CA PHE A 424 3.38 14.19 -20.36
C PHE A 424 2.74 15.57 -20.19
N ASP A 425 1.49 15.76 -20.59
CA ASP A 425 0.74 17.01 -20.42
C ASP A 425 0.73 17.45 -18.95
N ASN A 426 1.20 18.64 -18.63
CA ASN A 426 1.24 19.13 -17.25
C ASN A 426 -0.08 19.75 -16.76
N THR A 427 -1.16 19.67 -17.54
CA THR A 427 -2.49 20.12 -17.11
C THR A 427 -3.12 19.18 -16.07
N GLN A 428 -3.97 19.73 -15.20
CA GLN A 428 -4.69 18.95 -14.17
C GLN A 428 -5.70 17.94 -14.76
N SER A 429 -6.16 18.16 -16.00
CA SER A 429 -7.12 17.32 -16.70
C SER A 429 -6.43 16.62 -17.87
N ARG A 430 -5.47 15.75 -17.57
CA ARG A 430 -4.85 14.90 -18.60
C ARG A 430 -5.92 14.07 -19.30
N GLY A 431 -5.79 13.96 -20.63
CA GLY A 431 -6.63 13.08 -21.42
C GLY A 431 -6.45 11.59 -21.06
N ALA A 432 -7.28 10.74 -21.64
CA ALA A 432 -7.14 9.29 -21.51
C ALA A 432 -6.41 8.73 -22.74
N ILE A 433 -5.50 7.79 -22.52
CA ILE A 433 -4.75 7.08 -23.58
C ILE A 433 -5.31 5.67 -23.69
N ASN A 434 -5.69 5.21 -24.88
CA ASN A 434 -6.03 3.79 -25.05
C ASN A 434 -4.78 2.94 -24.90
N TRP A 435 -4.89 1.82 -24.19
CA TRP A 435 -3.78 0.90 -23.93
C TRP A 435 -3.13 0.42 -25.23
N VAL A 436 -3.92 0.10 -26.26
CA VAL A 436 -3.43 -0.36 -27.56
C VAL A 436 -2.65 0.74 -28.28
N ASP A 437 -3.06 2.01 -28.14
CA ASP A 437 -2.33 3.14 -28.70
C ASP A 437 -0.98 3.31 -28.00
N PHE A 438 -0.96 3.13 -26.67
CA PHE A 438 0.28 3.12 -25.90
C PHE A 438 1.21 1.97 -26.28
N GLU A 439 0.70 0.75 -26.43
CA GLU A 439 1.48 -0.40 -26.90
C GLU A 439 2.08 -0.13 -28.29
N SER A 440 1.28 0.41 -29.21
CA SER A 440 1.71 0.75 -30.57
C SER A 440 2.82 1.81 -30.56
N ALA A 441 2.66 2.85 -29.73
CA ALA A 441 3.67 3.88 -29.51
C ALA A 441 4.99 3.31 -28.99
N MET A 442 4.94 2.40 -28.01
CA MET A 442 6.14 1.76 -27.46
C MET A 442 6.82 0.83 -28.49
N VAL A 443 6.04 0.11 -29.31
CA VAL A 443 6.57 -0.71 -30.42
C VAL A 443 7.27 0.15 -31.47
N GLU A 444 6.73 1.32 -31.80
CA GLU A 444 7.38 2.29 -32.69
C GLU A 444 8.75 2.73 -32.15
N LEU A 445 8.86 2.90 -30.83
CA LEU A 445 10.12 3.14 -30.12
C LEU A 445 11.01 1.90 -29.95
N ARG A 446 10.74 0.82 -30.70
CA ARG A 446 11.50 -0.44 -30.70
C ARG A 446 11.45 -1.21 -29.38
N PHE A 447 10.40 -1.06 -28.58
CA PHE A 447 10.14 -1.98 -27.49
C PHE A 447 9.41 -3.23 -28.00
N SER A 448 9.83 -4.39 -27.51
CA SER A 448 9.02 -5.60 -27.56
C SER A 448 8.17 -5.67 -26.30
N ILE A 449 6.93 -6.14 -26.44
CA ILE A 449 5.96 -6.19 -25.34
C ILE A 449 5.69 -7.65 -25.05
N LYS A 450 5.95 -8.09 -23.82
CA LYS A 450 5.67 -9.45 -23.36
C LYS A 450 4.59 -9.40 -22.28
N PRO A 451 3.43 -10.06 -22.47
CA PRO A 451 2.54 -10.30 -21.36
C PRO A 451 3.27 -11.17 -20.34
N THR A 452 3.22 -10.77 -19.07
CA THR A 452 3.68 -11.58 -17.94
C THR A 452 2.49 -12.21 -17.24
N SER A 453 2.69 -12.84 -16.07
CA SER A 453 1.57 -13.43 -15.34
C SER A 453 0.54 -12.36 -14.97
N GLY A 454 -0.65 -12.51 -15.56
CA GLY A 454 -1.77 -11.66 -15.29
C GLY A 454 -1.84 -10.35 -16.09
N SER A 455 -2.37 -9.28 -15.49
CA SER A 455 -2.53 -7.95 -16.10
C SER A 455 -1.24 -7.13 -16.17
N ALA A 456 -0.06 -7.75 -16.03
CA ALA A 456 1.23 -7.09 -16.08
C ALA A 456 1.88 -7.35 -17.45
N TYR A 457 2.43 -6.30 -18.06
CA TYR A 457 3.11 -6.36 -19.35
C TYR A 457 4.52 -5.83 -19.18
N THR A 458 5.52 -6.60 -19.60
CA THR A 458 6.92 -6.17 -19.66
C THR A 458 7.21 -5.51 -21.00
N PHE A 459 7.67 -4.28 -20.96
CA PHE A 459 8.18 -3.53 -22.08
C PHE A 459 9.71 -3.68 -22.10
N ILE A 460 10.22 -4.36 -23.11
CA ILE A 460 11.63 -4.72 -23.26
C ILE A 460 12.21 -3.94 -24.45
N PRO A 461 13.09 -2.97 -24.21
CA PRO A 461 13.69 -2.19 -25.29
C PRO A 461 14.60 -3.05 -26.17
N ALA A 462 14.76 -2.66 -27.43
CA ALA A 462 15.71 -3.30 -28.33
C ALA A 462 17.15 -3.22 -27.80
N LEU A 463 17.95 -4.25 -28.11
CA LEU A 463 19.37 -4.31 -27.78
C LEU A 463 20.12 -3.09 -28.35
N GLY A 464 21.02 -2.52 -27.57
CA GLY A 464 21.84 -1.37 -27.97
C GLY A 464 21.22 0.01 -27.74
N THR A 465 19.96 0.09 -27.28
CA THR A 465 19.30 1.38 -26.96
C THR A 465 19.76 2.02 -25.65
N GLY A 466 20.41 1.25 -24.76
CA GLY A 466 20.78 1.69 -23.40
C GLY A 466 19.60 1.85 -22.43
N LEU A 467 18.36 1.65 -22.90
CA LEU A 467 17.16 1.73 -22.10
C LEU A 467 16.98 0.46 -21.24
N LYS A 468 16.43 0.63 -20.04
CA LYS A 468 16.07 -0.48 -19.13
C LYS A 468 14.68 -1.01 -19.45
N LYS A 469 14.39 -2.30 -19.21
CA LYS A 469 13.02 -2.83 -19.27
C LYS A 469 12.16 -2.28 -18.11
N PHE A 470 10.84 -2.20 -18.29
CA PHE A 470 9.89 -1.87 -17.22
C PHE A 470 8.61 -2.69 -17.38
N ASN A 471 7.83 -2.80 -16.30
CA ASN A 471 6.49 -3.37 -16.37
C ASN A 471 5.44 -2.28 -16.23
N ALA A 472 4.30 -2.47 -16.88
CA ALA A 472 3.11 -1.68 -16.63
C ALA A 472 1.88 -2.58 -16.60
N HIS A 473 0.91 -2.20 -15.78
CA HIS A 473 -0.34 -2.94 -15.69
C HIS A 473 -1.34 -2.45 -16.73
N ARG A 474 -1.88 -3.40 -17.51
CA ARG A 474 -2.95 -3.13 -18.47
C ARG A 474 -4.21 -2.67 -17.72
N PRO A 475 -4.79 -1.50 -18.05
CA PRO A 475 -6.03 -1.04 -17.45
C PRO A 475 -7.21 -1.93 -17.83
N HIS A 476 -8.12 -2.17 -16.87
CA HIS A 476 -9.31 -3.00 -17.07
C HIS A 476 -10.22 -2.50 -18.21
N GLN A 477 -10.43 -1.17 -18.29
CA GLN A 477 -11.25 -0.57 -19.35
C GLN A 477 -10.45 -0.29 -20.64
N GLY A 478 -9.22 -0.80 -20.74
CA GLY A 478 -8.35 -0.54 -21.88
C GLY A 478 -7.90 0.92 -22.03
N ARG A 479 -8.09 1.76 -21.00
CA ARG A 479 -7.71 3.19 -21.00
C ARG A 479 -6.84 3.53 -19.80
N ILE A 480 -5.74 4.24 -20.05
CA ILE A 480 -4.85 4.82 -19.06
C ILE A 480 -5.37 6.23 -18.79
N GLU A 481 -5.93 6.47 -17.60
CA GLU A 481 -6.56 7.73 -17.24
C GLU A 481 -6.46 7.99 -15.72
N GLY A 482 -6.85 9.21 -15.31
CA GLY A 482 -6.82 9.62 -13.90
C GLY A 482 -5.40 9.57 -13.32
N TRP A 483 -5.22 9.07 -12.10
CA TRP A 483 -3.90 9.03 -11.48
C TRP A 483 -2.92 8.04 -12.15
N ARG A 484 -3.42 7.05 -12.92
CA ARG A 484 -2.56 6.03 -13.56
C ARG A 484 -1.67 6.63 -14.65
N ILE A 485 -2.16 7.65 -15.35
CA ILE A 485 -1.37 8.34 -16.38
C ILE A 485 -0.21 9.13 -15.74
N LEU A 486 -0.42 9.72 -14.56
CA LEU A 486 0.62 10.41 -13.79
C LEU A 486 1.69 9.43 -13.32
N HIS A 487 1.26 8.25 -12.85
CA HIS A 487 2.15 7.18 -12.46
C HIS A 487 3.01 6.70 -13.64
N LEU A 488 2.40 6.43 -14.78
CA LEU A 488 3.16 6.01 -15.97
C LEU A 488 4.12 7.09 -16.45
N ALA A 489 3.69 8.35 -16.52
CA ALA A 489 4.53 9.47 -16.92
C ALA A 489 5.77 9.62 -16.02
N LYS A 490 5.57 9.68 -14.70
CA LYS A 490 6.65 9.85 -13.72
C LYS A 490 7.63 8.67 -13.77
N ARG A 491 7.15 7.45 -14.01
CA ARG A 491 8.00 6.26 -14.19
C ARG A 491 8.89 6.41 -15.41
N LEU A 492 8.33 6.78 -16.56
CA LEU A 492 9.11 6.97 -17.79
C LEU A 492 10.09 8.15 -17.71
N THR A 493 9.70 9.24 -17.05
CA THR A 493 10.60 10.37 -16.78
C THR A 493 11.78 9.94 -15.91
N ASN A 494 11.54 9.22 -14.81
CA ASN A 494 12.62 8.76 -13.93
C ASN A 494 13.52 7.71 -14.59
N MET A 495 12.95 6.83 -15.40
CA MET A 495 13.70 5.72 -16.02
C MET A 495 14.50 6.16 -17.23
N TYR A 496 13.98 7.10 -18.03
CA TYR A 496 14.51 7.42 -19.36
C TYR A 496 14.75 8.92 -19.60
N GLY A 497 14.42 9.79 -18.64
CA GLY A 497 14.46 11.24 -18.83
C GLY A 497 13.42 11.76 -19.82
N TRP A 498 12.38 10.97 -20.12
CA TRP A 498 11.36 11.35 -21.10
C TRP A 498 10.39 12.40 -20.55
N GLY A 499 9.97 13.30 -21.44
CA GLY A 499 9.01 14.35 -21.16
C GLY A 499 8.37 14.89 -22.44
N GLU A 500 7.70 16.04 -22.31
CA GLU A 500 6.93 16.66 -23.40
C GLU A 500 7.78 16.96 -24.65
N LYS A 501 9.05 17.32 -24.46
CA LYS A 501 9.99 17.67 -25.55
C LYS A 501 10.73 16.47 -26.15
N THR A 502 10.47 15.26 -25.68
CA THR A 502 11.22 14.07 -26.10
C THR A 502 10.75 13.51 -27.44
N PHE A 503 9.51 13.81 -27.86
CA PHE A 503 8.87 13.22 -29.03
C PHE A 503 8.38 14.30 -29.99
N GLU A 504 8.84 14.24 -31.25
CA GLU A 504 8.41 15.15 -32.31
C GLU A 504 7.85 14.37 -33.48
N ILE A 505 6.88 14.98 -34.17
CA ILE A 505 6.33 14.40 -35.39
C ILE A 505 7.43 14.35 -36.46
N ALA A 506 7.61 13.18 -37.07
CA ALA A 506 8.58 12.90 -38.13
C ALA A 506 8.26 13.62 -39.44
#